data_AF-A0A2V5SBM9-F1
#
_entry.id   AF-A0A2V5SBM9-F1
#
_cell.length_a   1.000
_cell.length_b   1.000
_cell.length_c   1.000
_cell.angle_alpha   90.00
_cell.angle_beta   90.00
_cell.angle_gamma   90.00
#
_symmetry.space_group_name_H-M   'P 1'
#
loop_
_entity.id
_entity.type
_entity.pdbx_description
1 polymer ?
#
loop_
_entity_poly.entity_id
_entity_poly.type
_entity_poly.pdbx_seq_one_letter_code
_entity_poly.pdbx_strand_id
1 'polypeptide(L)'
;MQEVMSERSSASVRRLQTAILRSVSRSFYLSIRFLPAPLRDPVALAYLLARTTDTVADTPRISGTLRAETLQTLSKAIQGKASRSVVVDLVASFAPLQQHTAERTLVESLPDCLEWLDHLDISDRVDVRALLEKITQGQMLDLKCFGDTAEIAALPTAADLDEYTFLVAG
;
A
#
# COMPACT_ATOMS: atom_id res chain seq x y z
N MET A 1 -29.29 -9.91 5.33
CA MET A 1 -27.91 -9.68 5.83
C MET A 1 -26.91 -9.48 4.68
N GLN A 2 -26.96 -10.31 3.62
CA GLN A 2 -26.10 -10.14 2.42
C GLN A 2 -26.30 -8.82 1.67
N GLU A 3 -27.54 -8.33 1.46
CA GLU A 3 -27.79 -7.03 0.80
C GLU A 3 -27.18 -5.85 1.57
N VAL A 4 -27.34 -5.81 2.90
CA VAL A 4 -26.79 -4.75 3.75
C VAL A 4 -25.25 -4.76 3.77
N MET A 5 -24.63 -5.94 3.70
CA MET A 5 -23.17 -6.08 3.58
C MET A 5 -22.68 -5.62 2.19
N SER A 6 -23.40 -5.97 1.13
CA SER A 6 -23.10 -5.55 -0.24
C SER A 6 -23.21 -4.04 -0.44
N GLU A 7 -24.22 -3.39 0.15
CA GLU A 7 -24.40 -1.94 0.09
C GLU A 7 -23.31 -1.18 0.87
N ARG A 8 -22.92 -1.69 2.05
CA ARG A 8 -21.81 -1.13 2.84
C ARG A 8 -20.49 -1.25 2.11
N SER A 9 -20.18 -2.43 1.56
CA SER A 9 -18.96 -2.66 0.77
C SER A 9 -18.89 -1.71 -0.44
N SER A 10 -20.01 -1.54 -1.15
CA SER A 10 -20.13 -0.59 -2.28
C SER A 10 -19.92 0.88 -1.87
N ALA A 11 -20.42 1.30 -0.71
CA ALA A 11 -20.22 2.66 -0.20
C ALA A 11 -18.77 2.90 0.23
N SER A 12 -18.13 1.92 0.88
CA SER A 12 -16.72 1.97 1.25
C SER A 12 -15.83 2.08 0.02
N VAL A 13 -16.03 1.26 -1.02
CA VAL A 13 -15.29 1.32 -2.28
C VAL A 13 -15.42 2.69 -2.95
N ARG A 14 -16.63 3.26 -3.03
CA ARG A 14 -16.82 4.62 -3.56
C ARG A 14 -16.03 5.67 -2.78
N ARG A 15 -16.01 5.59 -1.45
CA ARG A 15 -15.23 6.50 -0.60
C ARG A 15 -13.72 6.35 -0.86
N LEU A 16 -13.22 5.13 -1.00
CA LEU A 16 -11.83 4.82 -1.34
C LEU A 16 -11.45 5.45 -2.69
N GLN A 17 -12.24 5.19 -3.73
CA GLN A 17 -12.02 5.66 -5.10
C GLN A 17 -12.07 7.18 -5.27
N THR A 18 -12.75 7.88 -4.37
CA THR A 18 -12.99 9.31 -4.49
C THR A 18 -12.27 10.09 -3.41
N ALA A 19 -12.83 10.15 -2.21
CA ALA A 19 -12.35 10.99 -1.12
C ALA A 19 -10.92 10.62 -0.68
N ILE A 20 -10.64 9.32 -0.51
CA ILE A 20 -9.31 8.87 -0.06
C ILE A 20 -8.28 9.00 -1.17
N LEU A 21 -8.54 8.43 -2.34
CA LEU A 21 -7.61 8.51 -3.46
C LEU A 21 -7.25 9.97 -3.82
N ARG A 22 -8.23 10.87 -3.83
CA ARG A 22 -7.99 12.29 -4.10
C ARG A 22 -7.20 12.99 -2.99
N SER A 23 -7.36 12.61 -1.73
CA SER A 23 -6.68 13.26 -0.61
C SER A 23 -5.20 12.91 -0.54
N VAL A 24 -4.83 11.69 -0.96
CA VAL A 24 -3.43 11.23 -0.97
C VAL A 24 -2.73 11.49 -2.31
N SER A 25 -3.46 11.72 -3.40
CA SER A 25 -2.86 12.03 -4.70
C SER A 25 -3.78 12.77 -5.68
N ARG A 26 -3.70 14.10 -5.68
CA ARG A 26 -4.56 14.95 -6.52
C ARG A 26 -4.36 14.71 -8.02
N SER A 27 -3.12 14.62 -8.48
CA SER A 27 -2.80 14.48 -9.91
C SER A 27 -3.08 13.07 -10.42
N PHE A 28 -2.73 12.04 -9.64
CA PHE A 28 -2.94 10.65 -10.05
C PHE A 28 -4.43 10.27 -10.01
N TYR A 29 -5.19 10.80 -9.03
CA TYR A 29 -6.64 10.68 -9.00
C TYR A 29 -7.30 11.11 -10.33
N LEU A 30 -6.88 12.26 -10.89
CA LEU A 30 -7.41 12.71 -12.18
C LEU A 30 -7.06 11.73 -13.30
N SER A 31 -5.83 11.21 -13.32
CA SER A 31 -5.38 10.24 -14.33
C SER A 31 -6.21 8.95 -14.29
N ILE A 32 -6.44 8.39 -13.10
CA ILE A 32 -7.27 7.19 -12.91
C ILE A 32 -8.70 7.42 -13.41
N ARG A 33 -9.27 8.61 -13.19
CA ARG A 33 -10.64 8.93 -13.63
C ARG A 33 -10.82 8.89 -15.15
N PHE A 34 -9.75 9.06 -15.92
CA PHE A 34 -9.76 8.98 -17.38
C PHE A 34 -9.51 7.57 -17.93
N LEU A 35 -9.15 6.59 -17.09
CA LEU A 35 -8.98 5.22 -17.53
C LEU A 35 -10.29 4.61 -18.07
N PRO A 36 -10.21 3.63 -18.98
CA PRO A 36 -11.34 2.77 -19.32
C PRO A 36 -11.97 2.17 -18.07
N ALA A 37 -13.30 2.04 -18.05
CA ALA A 37 -14.04 1.61 -16.86
C ALA A 37 -13.49 0.31 -16.21
N PRO A 38 -13.10 -0.74 -16.96
CA PRO A 38 -12.56 -1.97 -16.36
C PRO A 38 -11.25 -1.76 -15.59
N LEU A 39 -10.46 -0.74 -15.94
CA LEU A 39 -9.14 -0.52 -15.34
C LEU A 39 -9.18 0.41 -14.12
N ARG A 40 -10.29 1.12 -13.90
CA ARG A 40 -10.35 2.14 -12.84
C ARG A 40 -10.19 1.53 -11.46
N ASP A 41 -10.91 0.44 -11.21
CA ASP A 41 -10.94 -0.22 -9.92
C ASP A 41 -9.61 -0.87 -9.55
N PRO A 42 -9.03 -1.76 -10.38
CA PRO A 42 -7.74 -2.39 -10.05
C PRO A 42 -6.61 -1.38 -9.91
N VAL A 43 -6.53 -0.37 -10.80
CA VAL A 43 -5.46 0.64 -10.74
C VAL A 43 -5.63 1.57 -9.53
N ALA A 44 -6.86 1.98 -9.20
CA ALA A 44 -7.12 2.78 -8.01
C ALA A 44 -6.74 2.02 -6.73
N LEU A 45 -7.13 0.75 -6.63
CA LEU A 45 -6.81 -0.05 -5.46
C LEU A 45 -5.32 -0.34 -5.34
N ALA A 46 -4.66 -0.72 -6.44
CA ALA A 46 -3.21 -0.91 -6.47
C ALA A 46 -2.48 0.35 -6.00
N TYR A 47 -2.91 1.53 -6.47
CA TYR A 47 -2.33 2.79 -6.05
C TYR A 47 -2.51 3.05 -4.55
N LEU A 48 -3.72 2.86 -4.01
CA LEU A 48 -3.99 3.06 -2.59
C LEU A 48 -3.13 2.14 -1.72
N LEU A 49 -3.04 0.86 -2.08
CA LEU A 49 -2.22 -0.10 -1.34
C LEU A 49 -0.72 0.20 -1.44
N ALA A 50 -0.22 0.57 -2.62
CA ALA A 50 1.16 1.01 -2.80
C ALA A 50 1.47 2.28 -1.98
N ARG A 51 0.53 3.24 -1.95
CA ARG A 51 0.68 4.44 -1.13
C ARG A 51 0.63 4.12 0.36
N THR A 52 -0.16 3.13 0.79
CA THR A 52 -0.17 2.69 2.20
C THR A 52 1.17 2.05 2.59
N THR A 53 1.76 1.22 1.72
CA THR A 53 3.07 0.61 2.02
C THR A 53 4.18 1.65 2.07
N ASP A 54 4.13 2.65 1.19
CA ASP A 54 4.99 3.83 1.18
C ASP A 54 4.86 4.66 2.46
N THR A 55 3.63 4.97 2.89
CA THR A 55 3.38 5.65 4.17
C THR A 55 3.99 4.88 5.36
N VAL A 56 3.93 3.55 5.38
CA VAL A 56 4.55 2.74 6.43
C VAL A 56 6.09 2.79 6.35
N ALA A 57 6.66 2.67 5.15
CA ALA A 57 8.11 2.72 4.92
C ALA A 57 8.71 4.11 5.26
N ASP A 58 7.94 5.17 5.07
CA ASP A 58 8.37 6.56 5.31
C ASP A 58 7.97 7.10 6.69
N THR A 59 7.30 6.30 7.53
CA THR A 59 6.82 6.77 8.83
C THR A 59 8.00 7.28 9.68
N PRO A 60 8.03 8.59 10.02
CA PRO A 60 9.15 9.16 10.74
C PRO A 60 9.13 8.73 12.22
N ARG A 61 10.29 8.83 12.89
CA ARG A 61 10.44 8.64 14.35
C ARG A 61 10.19 7.20 14.84
N ILE A 62 10.25 6.21 13.96
CA ILE A 62 10.34 4.79 14.31
C ILE A 62 11.60 4.15 13.70
N SER A 63 12.09 3.09 14.33
CA SER A 63 13.30 2.40 13.86
C SER A 63 13.10 1.80 12.46
N GLY A 64 14.18 1.72 11.67
CA GLY A 64 14.16 1.04 10.37
C GLY A 64 13.68 -0.42 10.49
N THR A 65 14.07 -1.11 11.56
CA THR A 65 13.62 -2.48 11.86
C THR A 65 12.11 -2.56 12.03
N LEU A 66 11.50 -1.66 12.82
CA LEU A 66 10.05 -1.67 13.04
C LEU A 66 9.29 -1.36 11.74
N ARG A 67 9.82 -0.44 10.92
CA ARG A 67 9.28 -0.16 9.57
C ARG A 67 9.31 -1.41 8.70
N ALA A 68 10.43 -2.10 8.65
CA ALA A 68 10.61 -3.31 7.84
C ALA A 68 9.70 -4.46 8.30
N GLU A 69 9.58 -4.70 9.61
CA GLU A 69 8.67 -5.72 10.17
C GLU A 69 7.20 -5.42 9.84
N THR A 70 6.82 -4.15 9.94
CA THR A 70 5.46 -3.71 9.65
C THR A 70 5.16 -3.80 8.16
N LEU A 71 6.08 -3.34 7.31
CA LEU A 71 5.98 -3.45 5.86
C LEU A 71 5.88 -4.92 5.42
N GLN A 72 6.65 -5.82 6.03
CA GLN A 72 6.54 -7.25 5.78
C GLN A 72 5.17 -7.80 6.19
N THR A 73 4.63 -7.36 7.32
CA THR A 73 3.29 -7.76 7.80
C THR A 73 2.19 -7.27 6.86
N LEU A 74 2.28 -6.02 6.42
CA LEU A 74 1.37 -5.42 5.45
C LEU A 74 1.44 -6.15 4.09
N SER A 75 2.65 -6.46 3.61
CA SER A 75 2.86 -7.24 2.38
C SER A 75 2.19 -8.62 2.51
N LYS A 76 2.39 -9.33 3.62
CA LYS A 76 1.69 -10.61 3.89
C LYS A 76 0.17 -10.45 3.87
N ALA A 77 -0.37 -9.37 4.43
CA ALA A 77 -1.82 -9.11 4.41
C ALA A 77 -2.35 -8.88 2.98
N ILE A 78 -1.67 -8.07 2.18
CA ILE A 78 -2.00 -7.84 0.75
C ILE A 78 -1.98 -9.16 -0.04
N GLN A 79 -1.00 -10.02 0.24
CA GLN A 79 -0.88 -11.35 -0.38
C GLN A 79 -1.91 -12.38 0.14
N GLY A 80 -2.79 -12.01 1.08
CA GLY A 80 -3.78 -12.91 1.68
C GLY A 80 -3.16 -13.94 2.63
N LYS A 81 -1.95 -13.68 3.14
CA LYS A 81 -1.15 -14.56 4.01
C LYS A 81 -1.16 -14.11 5.49
N ALA A 82 -1.99 -13.13 5.84
CA ALA A 82 -2.18 -12.66 7.22
C ALA A 82 -3.67 -12.63 7.58
N SER A 83 -3.98 -12.80 8.86
CA SER A 83 -5.37 -12.70 9.34
C SER A 83 -5.84 -11.26 9.41
N ARG A 84 -7.17 -11.06 9.41
CA ARG A 84 -7.78 -9.74 9.58
C ARG A 84 -7.45 -9.10 10.94
N SER A 85 -7.24 -9.89 11.99
CA SER A 85 -6.84 -9.38 13.31
C SER A 85 -5.49 -8.68 13.26
N VAL A 86 -4.50 -9.28 12.57
CA VAL A 86 -3.17 -8.69 12.40
C VAL A 86 -3.25 -7.34 11.67
N VAL A 87 -4.15 -7.20 10.69
CA VAL A 87 -4.39 -5.94 9.99
C VAL A 87 -4.95 -4.88 10.94
N VAL A 88 -5.91 -5.25 11.80
CA VAL A 88 -6.50 -4.33 12.79
C VAL A 88 -5.42 -3.84 13.77
N ASP A 89 -4.58 -4.74 14.27
CA ASP A 89 -3.49 -4.39 15.18
C ASP A 89 -2.46 -3.47 14.53
N LEU A 90 -2.12 -3.74 13.26
CA LEU A 90 -1.25 -2.88 12.45
C LEU A 90 -1.82 -1.47 12.32
N VAL A 91 -3.09 -1.35 11.93
CA VAL A 91 -3.76 -0.06 11.78
C VAL A 91 -3.77 0.70 13.09
N ALA A 92 -4.15 0.06 14.20
CA ALA A 92 -4.19 0.67 15.52
C ALA A 92 -2.81 1.19 15.96
N SER A 93 -1.75 0.48 15.60
CA SER A 93 -0.37 0.85 15.95
C SER A 93 0.19 1.96 15.08
N PHE A 94 -0.12 1.98 13.77
CA PHE A 94 0.54 2.85 12.79
C PHE A 94 -0.24 4.12 12.43
N ALA A 95 -1.58 4.10 12.48
CA ALA A 95 -2.37 5.30 12.19
C ALA A 95 -2.02 6.49 13.11
N PRO A 96 -1.82 6.31 14.44
CA PRO A 96 -1.45 7.41 15.32
C PRO A 96 -0.07 8.03 15.03
N LEU A 97 0.82 7.28 14.37
CA LEU A 97 2.17 7.74 14.02
C LEU A 97 2.19 8.68 12.81
N GLN A 98 1.12 8.68 12.00
CA GLN A 98 1.05 9.49 10.81
C GLN A 98 0.82 10.97 11.16
N GLN A 99 1.65 11.86 10.62
CA GLN A 99 1.53 13.30 10.85
C GLN A 99 0.43 13.93 9.98
N HIS A 100 0.30 13.46 8.74
CA HIS A 100 -0.69 13.94 7.80
C HIS A 100 -2.02 13.21 7.98
N THR A 101 -3.11 13.98 8.14
CA THR A 101 -4.46 13.41 8.31
C THR A 101 -4.87 12.52 7.15
N ALA A 102 -4.50 12.87 5.91
CA ALA A 102 -4.84 12.07 4.73
C ALA A 102 -4.20 10.68 4.76
N GLU A 103 -2.92 10.61 5.12
CA GLU A 103 -2.16 9.36 5.26
C GLU A 103 -2.64 8.53 6.45
N ARG A 104 -2.97 9.19 7.57
CA ARG A 104 -3.65 8.53 8.69
C ARG A 104 -4.93 7.85 8.24
N THR A 105 -5.81 8.59 7.57
CA THR A 105 -7.09 8.05 7.09
C THR A 105 -6.88 6.96 6.04
N LEU A 106 -5.83 7.03 5.22
CA LEU A 106 -5.46 5.96 4.30
C LEU A 106 -5.11 4.67 5.05
N VAL A 107 -4.24 4.75 6.07
CA VAL A 107 -3.88 3.60 6.92
C VAL A 107 -5.12 3.05 7.62
N GLU A 108 -5.98 3.90 8.18
CA GLU A 108 -7.25 3.49 8.79
C GLU A 108 -8.19 2.78 7.82
N SER A 109 -8.11 3.09 6.53
CA SER A 109 -8.94 2.49 5.47
C SER A 109 -8.36 1.18 4.92
N LEU A 110 -7.22 0.70 5.43
CA LEU A 110 -6.58 -0.54 4.98
C LEU A 110 -7.50 -1.78 5.02
N PRO A 111 -8.32 -2.02 6.06
CA PRO A 111 -9.24 -3.16 6.07
C PRO A 111 -10.21 -3.15 4.89
N ASP A 112 -10.75 -1.97 4.55
CA ASP A 112 -11.65 -1.76 3.42
C ASP A 112 -10.92 -1.97 2.09
N CYS A 113 -9.66 -1.52 1.96
CA CYS A 113 -8.84 -1.77 0.77
C CYS A 113 -8.61 -3.28 0.54
N LEU A 114 -8.32 -4.03 1.62
CA LEU A 114 -8.12 -5.48 1.53
C LEU A 114 -9.43 -6.22 1.24
N GLU A 115 -10.56 -5.76 1.76
CA GLU A 115 -11.88 -6.29 1.40
C GLU A 115 -12.18 -6.03 -0.09
N TRP A 116 -11.90 -4.82 -0.57
CA TRP A 116 -12.03 -4.49 -1.99
C TRP A 116 -11.14 -5.38 -2.87
N LEU A 117 -9.90 -5.66 -2.45
CA LEU A 117 -9.00 -6.58 -3.14
C LEU A 117 -9.60 -7.98 -3.26
N ASP A 118 -10.27 -8.45 -2.21
CA ASP A 118 -10.93 -9.75 -2.17
C ASP A 118 -12.20 -9.82 -3.04
N HIS A 119 -12.68 -8.67 -3.54
CA HIS A 119 -13.84 -8.57 -4.44
C HIS A 119 -13.49 -8.24 -5.90
N LEU A 120 -12.23 -7.92 -6.21
CA LEU A 120 -11.79 -7.80 -7.61
C LEU A 120 -11.89 -9.14 -8.35
N ASP A 121 -12.03 -9.05 -9.67
CA ASP A 121 -11.90 -10.20 -10.56
C ASP A 121 -10.55 -10.90 -10.35
N ILE A 122 -10.52 -12.21 -10.58
CA ILE A 122 -9.35 -13.04 -10.23
C ILE A 122 -8.09 -12.57 -10.96
N SER A 123 -8.19 -12.22 -12.24
CA SER A 123 -7.04 -11.72 -13.03
C SER A 123 -6.49 -10.42 -12.45
N ASP A 124 -7.37 -9.43 -12.24
CA ASP A 124 -6.99 -8.14 -11.66
C ASP A 124 -6.39 -8.28 -10.27
N ARG A 125 -6.94 -9.17 -9.44
CA ARG A 125 -6.41 -9.44 -8.10
C ARG A 125 -5.00 -10.03 -8.15
N VAL A 126 -4.75 -10.94 -9.09
CA VAL A 126 -3.42 -11.54 -9.32
C VAL A 126 -2.44 -10.45 -9.75
N ASP A 127 -2.82 -9.59 -10.69
CA ASP A 127 -1.98 -8.51 -11.20
C ASP A 127 -1.66 -7.47 -10.12
N VAL A 128 -2.65 -7.05 -9.33
CA VAL A 128 -2.47 -6.13 -8.20
C VAL A 128 -1.51 -6.72 -7.17
N ARG A 129 -1.67 -8.00 -6.82
CA ARG A 129 -0.78 -8.68 -5.87
C ARG A 129 0.64 -8.81 -6.39
N ALA A 130 0.82 -9.16 -7.65
CA ALA A 130 2.13 -9.27 -8.27
C ALA A 130 2.86 -7.91 -8.33
N LEU A 131 2.12 -6.84 -8.64
CA LEU A 131 2.65 -5.48 -8.60
C LEU A 131 3.11 -5.08 -7.19
N LEU A 132 2.26 -5.29 -6.18
CA LEU A 132 2.56 -4.91 -4.81
C LEU A 132 3.66 -5.77 -4.17
N GLU A 133 3.82 -7.02 -4.62
CA GLU A 133 4.97 -7.83 -4.24
C GLU A 133 6.27 -7.17 -4.68
N LYS A 134 6.38 -6.73 -5.95
CA LYS A 134 7.57 -6.02 -6.45
C LYS A 134 7.84 -4.71 -5.70
N ILE A 135 6.80 -3.88 -5.54
CA ILE A 135 6.93 -2.59 -4.84
C ILE A 135 7.41 -2.80 -3.40
N THR A 136 6.78 -3.71 -2.66
CA THR A 136 7.17 -3.97 -1.27
C THR A 136 8.54 -4.63 -1.16
N GLN A 137 8.96 -5.43 -2.13
CA GLN A 137 10.34 -5.93 -2.20
C GLN A 137 11.36 -4.78 -2.36
N GLY A 138 11.11 -3.84 -3.27
CA GLY A 138 11.95 -2.65 -3.45
C GLY A 138 12.03 -1.81 -2.17
N GLN A 139 10.89 -1.54 -1.53
CA GLN A 139 10.83 -0.80 -0.26
C GLN A 139 11.57 -1.53 0.88
N MET A 140 11.49 -2.86 0.95
CA MET A 140 12.24 -3.66 1.93
C MET A 140 13.75 -3.62 1.69
N LEU A 141 14.18 -3.66 0.42
CA LEU A 141 15.59 -3.49 0.05
C LEU A 141 16.09 -2.11 0.44
N ASP A 142 15.30 -1.07 0.18
CA ASP A 142 15.60 0.32 0.55
C ASP A 142 15.79 0.47 2.07
N LEU A 143 14.86 -0.04 2.87
CA LEU A 143 14.98 -0.04 4.33
C LEU A 143 16.20 -0.83 4.83
N LYS A 144 16.59 -1.90 4.15
CA LYS A 144 17.76 -2.71 4.51
C LYS A 144 19.07 -1.99 4.18
N CYS A 145 19.14 -1.34 3.02
CA CYS A 145 20.34 -0.68 2.53
C CYS A 145 20.54 0.71 3.14
N PHE A 146 19.46 1.46 3.33
CA PHE A 146 19.49 2.89 3.68
C PHE A 146 18.65 3.25 4.92
N GLY A 147 18.10 2.25 5.63
CA GLY A 147 17.25 2.49 6.80
C GLY A 147 17.99 3.04 8.03
N ASP A 148 19.32 2.92 8.08
CA ASP A 148 20.16 3.59 9.07
C ASP A 148 20.73 4.89 8.48
N THR A 149 20.32 6.02 9.04
CA THR A 149 20.75 7.35 8.59
C THR A 149 22.05 7.82 9.25
N ALA A 150 22.65 7.01 10.14
CA ALA A 150 23.89 7.36 10.83
C ALA A 150 25.12 7.26 9.93
N GLU A 151 25.07 6.44 8.88
CA GLU A 151 26.17 6.21 7.95
C GLU A 151 25.71 6.41 6.50
N ILE A 152 26.62 6.88 5.64
CA ILE A 152 26.37 6.94 4.20
C ILE A 152 26.49 5.52 3.64
N ALA A 153 25.36 4.90 3.30
CA ALA A 153 25.33 3.61 2.65
C ALA A 153 25.37 3.75 1.12
N ALA A 154 25.94 2.75 0.44
CA ALA A 154 26.02 2.68 -1.01
C ALA A 154 25.78 1.23 -1.47
N LEU A 155 25.23 1.08 -2.68
CA LEU A 155 25.10 -0.22 -3.32
C LEU A 155 26.49 -0.71 -3.77
N PRO A 156 26.86 -1.98 -3.48
CA PRO A 156 28.22 -2.46 -3.74
C PRO A 156 28.58 -2.57 -5.23
N THR A 157 27.61 -2.89 -6.08
CA THR A 157 27.85 -3.14 -7.50
C THR A 157 26.85 -2.42 -8.42
N ALA A 158 27.21 -2.29 -9.70
CA ALA A 158 26.30 -1.77 -10.72
C ALA A 158 25.07 -2.69 -10.92
N ALA A 159 25.23 -4.00 -10.74
CA ALA A 159 24.11 -4.95 -10.81
C ALA A 159 23.10 -4.71 -9.68
N ASP A 160 23.59 -4.42 -8.46
CA ASP A 160 22.72 -4.07 -7.33
C ASP A 160 21.97 -2.74 -7.60
N LEU A 161 22.61 -1.79 -8.29
CA LEU A 161 21.99 -0.54 -8.71
C LEU A 161 20.91 -0.77 -9.78
N ASP A 162 21.17 -1.61 -10.78
CA ASP A 162 20.18 -1.98 -11.80
C ASP A 162 18.97 -2.69 -11.18
N GLU A 163 19.19 -3.64 -10.27
CA GLU A 163 18.13 -4.31 -9.53
C GLU A 163 17.32 -3.33 -8.67
N TYR A 164 18.00 -2.46 -7.92
CA TYR A 164 17.35 -1.44 -7.10
C TYR A 164 16.48 -0.50 -7.94
N THR A 165 17.04 0.07 -9.02
CA THR A 165 16.32 1.01 -9.89
C THR A 165 15.13 0.36 -10.60
N PHE A 166 15.24 -0.91 -10.99
CA PHE A 166 14.12 -1.69 -11.50
C PHE A 166 13.02 -1.87 -10.45
N LEU A 167 13.38 -2.24 -9.22
CA LEU A 167 12.39 -2.49 -8.16
C LEU A 167 11.65 -1.23 -7.70
N VAL A 168 12.32 -0.06 -7.72
CA VAL A 168 11.70 1.20 -7.26
C VAL A 168 11.03 2.01 -8.38
N ALA A 169 11.39 1.79 -9.65
CA ALA A 169 10.91 2.63 -10.75
C ALA A 169 10.71 1.95 -12.13
N GLY A 170 11.11 0.68 -12.30
CA GLY A 170 11.04 -0.06 -13.57
C GLY A 170 9.73 -0.80 -13.80
#